data_AF-B5I503-F1
#
_entry.id   AF-B5I503-F1
#
_cell.length_a   1.000
_cell.length_b   1.000
_cell.length_c   1.000
_cell.angle_alpha   90.00
_cell.angle_beta   90.00
_cell.angle_gamma   90.00
#
_symmetry.space_group_name_H-M   'P 1'
#
loop_
_entity.id
_entity.type
_entity.pdbx_description
1 polymer ?
#
loop_
_entity_poly.entity_id
_entity_poly.type
_entity_poly.pdbx_seq_one_letter_code
_entity_poly.pdbx_strand_id
1 'polypeptide(L)'
;MGEFWPVTDVLGYLAGSWRTERTVRDLASGGEGRFSGTTAFGRLEGGGLLSQESGVFVWQGVPRPAERTLRFLPGGTSGTAHIHFSDGRPFHDLDLTSGHHVADHPCAADLYRGEFTVLDANHWRTVWRVGGPAKDLLLTTGYTRGTTGADDAAGPTGEARHPAPGTPAPGTRHPAPGHRERLTAAGTRRPTTRRV
;
A
#
# COMPACT_ATOMS: atom_id res chain seq x y z
N MET A 1 1.00 7.48 27.00
CA MET A 1 0.82 6.75 25.73
C MET A 1 -0.59 7.10 25.31
N GLY A 2 -0.76 7.88 24.24
CA GLY A 2 -2.09 8.33 23.83
C GLY A 2 -2.95 7.12 23.49
N GLU A 3 -4.19 7.12 23.96
CA GLU A 3 -5.17 6.09 23.62
C GLU A 3 -5.42 6.11 22.11
N PHE A 4 -5.47 4.95 21.46
CA PHE A 4 -5.81 4.85 20.04
C PHE A 4 -7.27 5.24 19.83
N TRP A 5 -7.61 5.74 18.63
CA TRP A 5 -8.97 6.15 18.32
C TRP A 5 -9.80 4.96 17.79
N PRO A 6 -10.80 4.45 18.53
CA PRO A 6 -11.62 3.32 18.09
C PRO A 6 -12.44 3.63 16.83
N VAL A 7 -12.56 2.67 15.91
CA VAL A 7 -13.36 2.82 14.68
C VAL A 7 -14.48 1.77 14.64
N THR A 8 -15.71 2.23 14.74
CA THR A 8 -16.91 1.38 14.73
C THR A 8 -17.40 1.01 13.34
N ASP A 9 -17.09 1.83 12.33
CA ASP A 9 -17.34 1.58 10.91
C ASP A 9 -16.07 1.86 10.10
N VAL A 10 -15.33 0.80 9.75
CA VAL A 10 -14.04 0.92 9.07
C VAL A 10 -14.18 1.43 7.64
N LEU A 11 -15.25 1.02 6.93
CA LEU A 11 -15.46 1.45 5.56
C LEU A 11 -15.95 2.89 5.52
N GLY A 12 -16.81 3.28 6.46
CA GLY A 12 -17.19 4.68 6.67
C GLY A 12 -16.00 5.56 7.01
N TYR A 13 -15.14 5.12 7.94
CA TYR A 13 -13.93 5.85 8.34
C TYR A 13 -12.97 6.07 7.17
N LEU A 14 -12.73 5.07 6.33
CA LEU A 14 -11.76 5.14 5.23
C LEU A 14 -12.27 5.89 3.99
N ALA A 15 -13.58 5.92 3.73
CA ALA A 15 -14.16 6.43 2.48
C ALA A 15 -13.74 7.88 2.14
N GLY A 16 -13.50 8.17 0.87
CA GLY A 16 -13.08 9.50 0.40
C GLY A 16 -11.57 9.64 0.20
N SER A 17 -11.06 10.87 0.21
CA SER A 17 -9.70 11.18 -0.23
C SER A 17 -8.77 11.51 0.95
N TRP A 18 -7.54 10.99 0.88
CA TRP A 18 -6.48 11.19 1.86
C TRP A 18 -5.19 11.63 1.19
N ARG A 19 -4.58 12.70 1.70
CA ARG A 19 -3.16 12.96 1.42
C ARG A 19 -2.35 11.81 2.00
N THR A 20 -1.45 11.26 1.20
CA THR A 20 -0.64 10.09 1.56
C THR A 20 0.84 10.46 1.45
N GLU A 21 1.55 10.36 2.56
CA GLU A 21 2.98 10.57 2.64
C GLU A 21 3.62 9.30 3.19
N ARG A 22 4.67 8.79 2.52
CA ARG A 22 5.36 7.59 2.98
C ARG A 22 6.86 7.77 2.94
N THR A 23 7.53 7.33 3.99
CA THR A 23 8.98 7.11 3.99
C THR A 23 9.26 5.62 3.83
N VAL A 24 10.34 5.31 3.13
CA VAL A 24 10.84 3.95 2.93
C VAL A 24 12.31 3.95 3.26
N ARG A 25 12.73 3.06 4.15
CA ARG A 25 14.14 2.86 4.52
C ARG A 25 14.52 1.42 4.24
N ASP A 26 15.62 1.23 3.53
CA ASP A 26 16.31 -0.05 3.44
C ASP A 26 17.33 -0.10 4.56
N LEU A 27 17.08 -0.97 5.54
CA LEU A 27 17.90 -1.09 6.74
C LEU A 27 19.20 -1.87 6.48
N ALA A 28 19.27 -2.64 5.39
CA ALA A 28 20.49 -3.34 5.01
C ALA A 28 21.47 -2.39 4.30
N SER A 29 20.98 -1.54 3.39
CA SER A 29 21.83 -0.63 2.61
C SER A 29 21.91 0.80 3.15
N GLY A 30 20.99 1.19 4.04
CA GLY A 30 20.81 2.57 4.48
C GLY A 30 20.09 3.46 3.46
N GLY A 31 19.64 2.92 2.33
CA GLY A 31 18.94 3.66 1.28
C GLY A 31 17.58 4.19 1.76
N GLU A 32 17.21 5.38 1.28
CA GLU A 32 15.94 6.02 1.63
C GLU A 32 15.15 6.45 0.40
N GLY A 33 13.83 6.44 0.55
CA GLY A 33 12.89 6.98 -0.42
C GLY A 33 11.65 7.57 0.22
N ARG A 34 10.95 8.38 -0.56
CA ARG A 34 9.74 9.08 -0.13
C ARG A 34 8.67 9.04 -1.21
N PHE A 35 7.44 8.74 -0.81
CA PHE A 35 6.25 8.89 -1.64
C PHE A 35 5.41 10.07 -1.14
N SER A 36 4.90 10.85 -2.08
CA SER A 36 3.91 11.89 -1.83
C SER A 36 2.81 11.79 -2.89
N GLY A 37 1.55 11.76 -2.44
CA GLY A 37 0.41 11.59 -3.33
C GLY A 37 -0.91 11.54 -2.57
N THR A 38 -1.89 10.87 -3.18
CA THR A 38 -3.25 10.74 -2.66
C THR A 38 -3.69 9.29 -2.68
N THR A 39 -4.47 8.89 -1.67
CA THR A 39 -5.22 7.63 -1.68
C THR A 39 -6.70 7.96 -1.62
N ALA A 40 -7.44 7.58 -2.67
CA ALA A 40 -8.88 7.72 -2.73
C ALA A 40 -9.55 6.36 -2.45
N PHE A 41 -10.53 6.34 -1.57
CA PHE A 41 -11.36 5.19 -1.26
C PHE A 41 -12.77 5.43 -1.82
N GLY A 42 -13.00 4.98 -3.05
CA GLY A 42 -14.31 5.06 -3.72
C GLY A 42 -15.19 3.87 -3.34
N ARG A 43 -16.51 4.07 -3.28
CA ARG A 43 -17.46 2.97 -3.01
C ARG A 43 -17.52 2.00 -4.19
N LEU A 44 -17.58 0.70 -3.90
CA LEU A 44 -17.85 -0.33 -4.90
C LEU A 44 -19.35 -0.64 -4.97
N GLU A 45 -19.83 -0.98 -6.17
CA GLU A 45 -21.12 -1.63 -6.34
C GLU A 45 -21.11 -2.99 -5.61
N GLY A 46 -22.14 -3.26 -4.81
CA GLY A 46 -22.19 -4.46 -3.96
C GLY A 46 -21.51 -4.33 -2.59
N GLY A 47 -20.97 -3.15 -2.26
CA GLY A 47 -20.38 -2.86 -0.95
C GLY A 47 -18.85 -2.92 -0.93
N GLY A 48 -18.26 -2.33 0.12
CA GLY A 48 -16.81 -2.16 0.22
C GLY A 48 -16.28 -0.90 -0.48
N LEU A 49 -14.96 -0.80 -0.54
CA LEU A 49 -14.23 0.32 -1.15
C LEU A 49 -13.17 -0.17 -2.15
N LEU A 50 -12.96 0.61 -3.19
CA LEU A 50 -11.79 0.57 -4.04
C LEU A 50 -10.81 1.64 -3.56
N SER A 51 -9.67 1.21 -3.04
CA SER A 51 -8.55 2.10 -2.72
C SER A 51 -7.71 2.30 -3.97
N GLN A 52 -7.47 3.55 -4.35
CA GLN A 52 -6.59 3.94 -5.44
C GLN A 52 -5.57 4.95 -4.92
N GLU A 53 -4.32 4.50 -4.77
CA GLU A 53 -3.16 5.34 -4.44
C GLU A 53 -2.50 5.79 -5.75
N SER A 54 -2.20 7.08 -5.87
CA SER A 54 -1.44 7.66 -6.98
C SER A 54 -0.56 8.80 -6.49
N GLY A 55 0.67 8.89 -7.01
CA GLY A 55 1.62 9.92 -6.64
C GLY A 55 3.01 9.68 -7.22
N VAL A 56 4.00 10.31 -6.59
CA VAL A 56 5.41 10.21 -6.99
C VAL A 56 6.20 9.57 -5.87
N PHE A 57 6.99 8.54 -6.22
CA PHE A 57 7.99 7.96 -5.34
C PHE A 57 9.39 8.39 -5.78
N VAL A 58 10.13 9.01 -4.88
CA VAL A 58 11.53 9.38 -5.05
C VAL A 58 12.38 8.35 -4.32
N TRP A 59 13.27 7.67 -5.05
CA TRP A 59 14.25 6.74 -4.47
C TRP A 59 15.65 7.23 -4.79
N GLN A 60 16.47 7.48 -3.77
CA GLN A 60 17.84 7.99 -3.96
C GLN A 60 17.89 9.19 -4.94
N GLY A 61 16.94 10.12 -4.79
CA GLY A 61 16.83 11.33 -5.63
C GLY A 61 16.16 11.14 -6.99
N VAL A 62 15.79 9.92 -7.38
CA VAL A 62 15.16 9.66 -8.69
C VAL A 62 13.63 9.55 -8.56
N PRO A 63 12.85 10.51 -9.11
CA PRO A 63 11.39 10.48 -9.06
C PRO A 63 10.81 9.50 -10.09
N ARG A 64 9.78 8.76 -9.68
CA ARG A 64 9.01 7.84 -10.53
C ARG A 64 7.52 7.90 -10.15
N PRO A 65 6.58 7.87 -11.13
CA PRO A 65 5.18 7.65 -10.84
C PRO A 65 4.99 6.34 -10.07
N ALA A 66 4.08 6.34 -9.09
CA ALA A 66 3.75 5.18 -8.28
C ALA A 66 2.25 5.12 -8.03
N GLU A 67 1.69 3.93 -8.21
CA GLU A 67 0.26 3.68 -8.06
C GLU A 67 0.02 2.34 -7.35
N ARG A 68 -1.12 2.23 -6.66
CA ARG A 68 -1.57 0.96 -6.07
C ARG A 68 -3.09 0.92 -5.97
N THR A 69 -3.66 -0.22 -6.35
CA THR A 69 -5.09 -0.49 -6.23
C THR A 69 -5.35 -1.68 -5.32
N LEU A 70 -6.22 -1.49 -4.32
CA LEU A 70 -6.64 -2.53 -3.38
C LEU A 70 -8.17 -2.51 -3.22
N ARG A 71 -8.76 -3.64 -2.85
CA ARG A 71 -10.18 -3.76 -2.52
C ARG A 71 -10.33 -3.97 -1.03
N PHE A 72 -11.20 -3.18 -0.41
CA PHE A 72 -11.56 -3.26 1.01
C PHE A 72 -12.98 -3.80 1.08
N LEU A 73 -13.12 -5.08 1.39
CA LEU A 73 -14.41 -5.77 1.45
C LEU A 73 -14.92 -5.81 2.90
N PRO A 74 -16.24 -5.76 3.14
CA PRO A 74 -16.79 -5.89 4.48
C PRO A 74 -16.30 -7.15 5.20
N GLY A 75 -15.93 -7.01 6.48
CA GLY A 75 -15.57 -8.13 7.36
C GLY A 75 -16.76 -8.67 8.16
N GLY A 76 -16.46 -9.43 9.22
CA GLY A 76 -17.48 -10.03 10.09
C GLY A 76 -18.23 -9.02 10.97
N THR A 77 -17.65 -7.84 11.20
CA THR A 77 -18.27 -6.71 11.91
C THR A 77 -18.01 -5.41 11.16
N SER A 78 -18.77 -4.35 11.47
CA SER A 78 -18.61 -3.04 10.81
C SER A 78 -17.23 -2.40 11.01
N GLY A 79 -16.52 -2.72 12.10
CA GLY A 79 -15.16 -2.25 12.34
C GLY A 79 -14.06 -3.06 11.64
N THR A 80 -14.44 -4.07 10.85
CA THR A 80 -13.50 -5.00 10.19
C THR A 80 -13.65 -5.03 8.68
N ALA A 81 -12.55 -5.30 7.98
CA ALA A 81 -12.52 -5.45 6.53
C ALA A 81 -11.55 -6.55 6.08
N HIS A 82 -11.83 -7.17 4.93
CA HIS A 82 -10.90 -8.03 4.21
C HIS A 82 -10.24 -7.24 3.08
N ILE A 83 -8.92 -7.18 3.07
CA ILE A 83 -8.15 -6.44 2.08
C ILE A 83 -7.63 -7.40 1.03
N HIS A 84 -7.95 -7.11 -0.23
CA HIS A 84 -7.57 -7.93 -1.38
C HIS A 84 -6.77 -7.10 -2.38
N PHE A 85 -5.90 -7.78 -3.12
CA PHE A 85 -5.30 -7.20 -4.31
C PHE A 85 -6.37 -6.93 -5.38
N SER A 86 -6.05 -6.08 -6.35
CA SER A 86 -6.97 -5.76 -7.47
C SER A 86 -7.38 -6.99 -8.28
N ASP A 87 -6.53 -8.02 -8.34
CA ASP A 87 -6.78 -9.33 -8.96
C ASP A 87 -7.64 -10.28 -8.11
N GLY A 88 -8.08 -9.84 -6.92
CA GLY A 88 -8.96 -10.58 -6.03
C GLY A 88 -8.26 -11.49 -5.04
N ARG A 89 -6.93 -11.70 -5.14
CA ARG A 89 -6.20 -12.50 -4.15
C ARG A 89 -6.24 -11.85 -2.75
N PRO A 90 -6.42 -12.63 -1.67
CA PRO A 90 -6.36 -12.09 -0.31
C PRO A 90 -5.01 -11.46 0.00
N PHE A 91 -5.02 -10.34 0.72
CA PHE A 91 -3.81 -9.68 1.21
C PHE A 91 -3.72 -9.82 2.74
N HIS A 92 -4.59 -9.14 3.48
CA HIS A 92 -4.70 -9.25 4.94
C HIS A 92 -6.10 -8.86 5.41
N ASP A 93 -6.42 -9.13 6.67
CA ASP A 93 -7.58 -8.58 7.37
C ASP A 93 -7.23 -7.24 8.03
N LEU A 94 -8.25 -6.48 8.40
CA LEU A 94 -8.10 -5.21 9.09
C LEU A 94 -9.18 -5.11 10.15
N ASP A 95 -8.79 -4.96 11.42
CA ASP A 95 -9.70 -4.69 12.54
C ASP A 95 -9.32 -3.37 13.20
N LEU A 96 -10.11 -2.31 12.97
CA LEU A 96 -9.86 -1.01 13.60
C LEU A 96 -10.81 -0.73 14.77
N THR A 97 -11.49 -1.75 15.31
CA THR A 97 -12.42 -1.58 16.44
C THR A 97 -11.75 -1.00 17.68
N SER A 98 -10.45 -1.25 17.88
CA SER A 98 -9.64 -0.64 18.95
C SER A 98 -8.86 0.60 18.52
N GLY A 99 -8.88 0.94 17.22
CA GLY A 99 -7.98 1.92 16.60
C GLY A 99 -6.58 1.39 16.27
N HIS A 100 -6.31 0.10 16.53
CA HIS A 100 -5.02 -0.54 16.25
C HIS A 100 -5.20 -1.96 15.71
N HIS A 101 -4.41 -2.30 14.69
CA HIS A 101 -4.36 -3.66 14.12
C HIS A 101 -2.93 -4.05 13.78
N VAL A 102 -2.63 -5.34 13.89
CA VAL A 102 -1.42 -5.94 13.34
C VAL A 102 -1.78 -7.08 12.42
N ALA A 103 -1.09 -7.18 11.29
CA ALA A 103 -1.35 -8.22 10.30
C ALA A 103 -0.04 -8.70 9.66
N ASP A 104 -0.01 -9.98 9.32
CA ASP A 104 1.09 -10.59 8.57
C ASP A 104 0.62 -11.00 7.18
N HIS A 105 1.48 -10.81 6.18
CA HIS A 105 1.27 -11.29 4.82
C HIS A 105 2.54 -11.95 4.28
N PRO A 106 2.54 -13.29 4.07
CA PRO A 106 3.61 -13.97 3.36
C PRO A 106 3.52 -13.69 1.86
N CYS A 107 4.57 -13.11 1.29
CA CYS A 107 4.66 -12.83 -0.14
C CYS A 107 5.92 -13.49 -0.71
N ALA A 108 5.75 -14.69 -1.27
CA ALA A 108 6.84 -15.51 -1.78
C ALA A 108 7.93 -15.76 -0.72
N ALA A 109 9.14 -15.22 -0.90
CA ALA A 109 10.26 -15.38 0.03
C ALA A 109 10.30 -14.31 1.13
N ASP A 110 9.40 -13.33 1.08
CA ASP A 110 9.36 -12.20 2.00
C ASP A 110 8.16 -12.29 2.94
N LEU A 111 8.34 -11.78 4.15
CA LEU A 111 7.27 -11.59 5.13
C LEU A 111 7.03 -10.10 5.35
N TYR A 112 5.78 -9.70 5.17
CA TYR A 112 5.31 -8.35 5.43
C TYR A 112 4.57 -8.36 6.76
N ARG A 113 5.01 -7.54 7.71
CA ARG A 113 4.30 -7.29 8.97
C ARG A 113 3.80 -5.86 8.98
N GLY A 114 2.49 -5.70 9.01
CA GLY A 114 1.80 -4.43 9.00
C GLY A 114 1.28 -4.07 10.38
N GLU A 115 1.43 -2.81 10.76
CA GLU A 115 0.79 -2.19 11.90
C GLU A 115 -0.05 -1.01 11.41
N PHE A 116 -1.28 -0.92 11.91
CA PHE A 116 -2.25 0.11 11.56
C PHE A 116 -2.62 0.87 12.82
N THR A 117 -2.64 2.19 12.75
CA THR A 117 -2.94 3.04 13.91
C THR A 117 -3.84 4.18 13.48
N VAL A 118 -4.99 4.30 14.14
CA VAL A 118 -5.91 5.43 14.01
C VAL A 118 -5.59 6.42 15.11
N LEU A 119 -5.24 7.64 14.72
CA LEU A 119 -4.84 8.71 15.65
C LEU A 119 -6.04 9.61 15.98
N ASP A 120 -6.86 9.91 14.97
CA ASP A 120 -8.12 10.64 15.09
C ASP A 120 -8.97 10.46 13.81
N ALA A 121 -10.09 11.20 13.72
CA ALA A 121 -11.01 11.18 12.58
C ALA A 121 -10.37 11.51 11.21
N ASN A 122 -9.27 12.26 11.21
CA ASN A 122 -8.60 12.78 10.02
C ASN A 122 -7.17 12.25 9.85
N HIS A 123 -6.68 11.41 10.76
CA HIS A 123 -5.32 10.87 10.75
C HIS A 123 -5.27 9.39 11.08
N TRP A 124 -4.67 8.61 10.16
CA TRP A 124 -4.23 7.25 10.44
C TRP A 124 -2.87 6.97 9.79
N ARG A 125 -2.22 5.92 10.27
CA ARG A 125 -0.87 5.54 9.88
C ARG A 125 -0.79 4.05 9.63
N THR A 126 0.07 3.66 8.69
CA THR A 126 0.58 2.29 8.60
C THR A 126 2.08 2.22 8.75
N VAL A 127 2.56 1.16 9.36
CA VAL A 127 3.98 0.79 9.38
C VAL A 127 4.12 -0.61 8.84
N TRP A 128 4.96 -0.81 7.83
CA TRP A 128 5.25 -2.12 7.28
C TRP A 128 6.73 -2.45 7.47
N ARG A 129 6.99 -3.58 8.14
CA ARG A 129 8.30 -4.21 8.21
C ARG A 129 8.34 -5.34 7.19
N VAL A 130 9.26 -5.26 6.23
CA VAL A 130 9.43 -6.28 5.20
C VAL A 130 10.77 -6.96 5.40
N GLY A 131 10.74 -8.25 5.70
CA GLY A 131 11.94 -9.05 5.87
C GLY A 131 11.97 -10.21 4.86
N GLY A 132 13.11 -10.43 4.24
CA GLY A 132 13.35 -11.56 3.36
C GLY A 132 14.82 -11.63 2.93
N PRO A 133 15.24 -12.66 2.18
CA PRO A 133 16.65 -12.86 1.81
C PRO A 133 17.29 -11.69 1.06
N ALA A 134 16.48 -10.87 0.38
CA ALA A 134 16.93 -9.73 -0.42
C ALA A 134 16.32 -8.39 0.03
N LYS A 135 15.54 -8.37 1.12
CA LYS A 135 14.78 -7.19 1.54
C LYS A 135 14.87 -7.04 3.04
N ASP A 136 15.21 -5.83 3.45
CA ASP A 136 15.12 -5.42 4.83
C ASP A 136 14.57 -4.00 4.91
N LEU A 137 13.25 -3.86 4.76
CA LEU A 137 12.61 -2.55 4.58
C LEU A 137 11.75 -2.16 5.79
N LEU A 138 11.70 -0.85 6.04
CA LEU A 138 10.72 -0.21 6.92
C LEU A 138 9.98 0.88 6.13
N LEU A 139 8.66 0.75 6.03
CA LEU A 139 7.81 1.71 5.36
C LEU A 139 6.87 2.33 6.38
N THR A 140 6.86 3.65 6.51
CA THR A 140 5.90 4.37 7.36
C THR A 140 5.05 5.25 6.47
N THR A 141 3.73 5.05 6.47
CA THR A 141 2.78 5.84 5.68
C THR A 141 1.84 6.59 6.61
N GLY A 142 1.76 7.90 6.45
CA GLY A 142 0.73 8.74 7.07
C GLY A 142 -0.36 9.08 6.07
N TYR A 143 -1.60 9.06 6.55
CA TYR A 143 -2.78 9.46 5.82
C TYR A 143 -3.44 10.62 6.55
N THR A 144 -3.68 11.72 5.84
CA THR A 144 -4.30 12.93 6.40
C THR A 144 -5.45 13.36 5.52
N ARG A 145 -6.63 13.60 6.11
CA ARG A 145 -7.71 14.32 5.43
C ARG A 145 -7.43 15.82 5.52
N GLY A 146 -7.66 16.54 4.44
CA GLY A 146 -7.80 17.98 4.53
C GLY A 146 -9.06 18.27 5.35
N THR A 147 -8.95 19.10 6.38
CA THR A 147 -10.13 19.75 6.95
C THR A 147 -10.71 20.65 5.88
N THR A 148 -11.74 20.19 5.18
CA THR A 148 -12.56 21.10 4.38
C THR A 148 -13.25 22.03 5.37
N GLY A 149 -12.77 23.28 5.47
CA GLY A 149 -13.61 24.35 5.99
C GLY A 149 -14.85 24.41 5.11
N ALA A 150 -16.03 24.45 5.72
CA ALA A 150 -17.23 24.82 5.00
C ALA A 150 -17.05 26.26 4.51
N ASP A 151 -16.65 26.41 3.24
CA ASP A 151 -16.90 27.54 2.34
C ASP A 151 -16.06 27.33 1.07
N ASP A 152 -16.70 26.80 0.02
CA ASP A 152 -16.93 27.52 -1.24
C ASP A 152 -17.44 26.57 -2.32
N ALA A 153 -18.52 27.01 -2.96
CA ALA A 153 -19.26 26.32 -3.99
C ALA A 153 -18.69 26.56 -5.40
N ALA A 154 -19.19 25.74 -6.33
CA ALA A 154 -19.23 25.89 -7.79
C ALA A 154 -18.07 25.29 -8.62
N GLY A 155 -18.45 24.39 -9.55
CA GLY A 155 -17.58 23.68 -10.49
C GLY A 155 -17.03 24.53 -11.66
N PRO A 156 -16.49 23.91 -12.73
CA PRO A 156 -17.35 23.14 -13.63
C PRO A 156 -16.78 21.80 -14.14
N THR A 157 -17.70 21.01 -14.67
CA THR A 157 -17.53 19.85 -15.56
C THR A 157 -16.54 20.12 -16.69
N GLY A 158 -15.48 19.31 -16.76
CA GLY A 158 -14.57 19.21 -17.90
C GLY A 158 -14.39 17.73 -18.24
N GLU A 159 -14.93 17.35 -19.39
CA GLU A 159 -14.87 16.00 -19.97
C GLU A 159 -13.42 15.63 -20.30
N ALA A 160 -12.78 14.80 -19.47
CA ALA A 160 -11.44 14.29 -19.73
C ALA A 160 -11.54 12.97 -20.51
N ARG A 161 -11.20 13.05 -21.80
CA ARG A 161 -11.00 11.90 -22.67
C ARG A 161 -10.02 10.91 -22.04
N HIS A 162 -10.47 9.67 -21.86
CA HIS A 162 -9.66 8.52 -21.46
C HIS A 162 -8.49 8.28 -22.42
N PRO A 163 -7.24 8.19 -21.94
CA PRO A 163 -6.23 7.37 -22.59
C PRO A 163 -6.25 5.95 -22.01
N ALA A 164 -6.19 4.96 -22.90
CA ALA A 164 -6.06 3.55 -22.53
C ALA A 164 -4.71 3.29 -21.83
N PRO A 165 -4.65 2.44 -20.77
CA PRO A 165 -3.39 2.11 -20.12
C PRO A 165 -2.67 0.99 -20.90
N GLY A 166 -1.44 1.25 -21.35
CA GLY A 166 -0.66 0.28 -22.11
C GLY A 166 0.86 0.48 -22.00
N THR A 167 1.51 -0.50 -21.37
CA THR A 167 2.94 -0.87 -21.45
C THR A 167 3.89 -0.29 -20.36
N PRO A 168 4.63 -1.12 -19.62
CA PRO A 168 5.58 -0.70 -18.60
C PRO A 168 6.96 -0.33 -19.19
N ALA A 169 7.64 0.64 -18.56
CA ALA A 169 9.06 0.96 -18.83
C ALA A 169 10.00 0.00 -18.06
N PRO A 170 11.20 -0.33 -18.57
CA PRO A 170 12.03 -1.40 -18.03
C PRO A 170 12.99 -0.93 -16.92
N GLY A 171 13.31 -1.85 -15.99
CA GLY A 171 14.66 -1.97 -15.46
C GLY A 171 15.02 -1.27 -14.14
N THR A 172 14.36 -1.59 -13.03
CA THR A 172 15.07 -1.90 -11.75
C THR A 172 14.11 -2.63 -10.82
N ARG A 173 14.45 -3.85 -10.41
CA ARG A 173 13.66 -4.65 -9.46
C ARG A 173 13.67 -3.95 -8.10
N HIS A 174 12.61 -3.21 -7.80
CA HIS A 174 12.22 -2.91 -6.42
C HIS A 174 10.71 -3.17 -6.27
N PRO A 175 10.31 -4.00 -5.31
CA PRO A 175 8.98 -4.56 -5.23
C PRO A 175 7.96 -3.55 -4.71
N ALA A 176 7.00 -3.16 -5.54
CA ALA A 176 5.66 -2.91 -5.02
C ALA A 176 5.11 -4.25 -4.48
N PRO A 177 4.34 -4.27 -3.38
CA PRO A 177 3.71 -5.48 -2.90
C PRO A 177 2.71 -5.98 -3.96
N GLY A 178 2.88 -7.21 -4.46
CA GLY A 178 1.81 -7.93 -5.16
C GLY A 178 2.10 -8.50 -6.55
N HIS A 179 3.14 -8.08 -7.28
CA HIS A 179 3.45 -8.68 -8.58
C HIS A 179 4.41 -9.88 -8.46
N ARG A 180 3.85 -11.06 -8.74
CA ARG A 180 4.55 -12.35 -8.77
C ARG A 180 5.32 -12.47 -10.09
N GLU A 181 6.64 -12.57 -10.04
CA GLU A 181 7.42 -13.14 -11.14
C GLU A 181 8.22 -14.33 -10.63
N ARG A 182 7.95 -15.51 -11.21
CA ARG A 182 8.85 -16.68 -11.11
C ARG A 182 10.16 -16.31 -11.79
N LEU A 183 11.27 -16.43 -11.07
CA LEU A 183 12.59 -16.59 -11.68
C LEU A 183 12.97 -18.07 -11.57
N THR A 184 12.91 -18.78 -12.69
CA THR A 184 13.64 -20.04 -12.88
C THR A 184 15.14 -19.73 -12.86
N ALA A 185 15.84 -20.25 -11.86
CA ALA A 185 17.30 -20.21 -11.81
C ALA A 185 17.86 -21.16 -12.89
N ALA A 186 18.47 -20.61 -13.94
CA ALA A 186 19.35 -21.38 -14.82
C ALA A 186 20.66 -21.65 -14.06
N GLY A 187 20.97 -22.94 -13.90
CA GLY A 187 22.00 -23.45 -13.01
C GLY A 187 23.43 -23.09 -13.43
N THR A 188 24.22 -22.75 -12.42
CA THR A 188 25.67 -22.66 -12.46
C THR A 188 26.25 -24.05 -12.77
N ARG A 189 27.00 -24.17 -13.88
CA ARG A 189 27.80 -25.36 -14.18
C ARG A 189 28.93 -25.48 -13.15
N ARG A 190 29.03 -26.63 -12.48
CA ARG A 190 30.22 -27.06 -11.73
C ARG A 190 31.28 -27.61 -12.70
N PRO A 191 32.59 -27.48 -12.37
CA PRO A 191 33.65 -28.10 -13.16
C PRO A 191 33.75 -29.61 -12.85
N THR A 192 33.86 -30.42 -13.90
CA THR A 192 34.18 -31.85 -13.80
C THR A 192 35.68 -32.05 -13.68
N THR A 193 36.13 -32.58 -12.54
CA THR A 193 37.40 -33.27 -12.38
C THR A 193 37.39 -34.54 -13.22
N ARG A 194 38.37 -34.73 -14.09
CA ARG A 194 38.66 -36.02 -14.74
C ARG A 194 40.01 -36.53 -14.23
N ARG A 195 39.97 -37.63 -13.48
CA ARG A 195 41.13 -38.51 -13.26
C ARG A 195 41.45 -39.22 -14.57
N VAL A 196 42.72 -39.29 -14.91
CA VAL A 196 43.39 -40.52 -15.39
C VAL A 196 44.75 -40.54 -14.69
#